data_AF-A0A089PBX3-F1
#
_entry.id   AF-A0A089PBX3-F1
#
_cell.length_a   1.000
_cell.length_b   1.000
_cell.length_c   1.000
_cell.angle_alpha   90.00
_cell.angle_beta   90.00
_cell.angle_gamma   90.00
#
_symmetry.space_group_name_H-M   'P 1'
#
loop_
_entity.id
_entity.type
_entity.pdbx_description
1 polymer ?
#
loop_
_entity_poly.entity_id
_entity_poly.type
_entity_poly.pdbx_seq_one_letter_code
_entity_poly.pdbx_strand_id
1 'polypeptide(L)'
;MPRVKREKYPEKAPWDLGPLSEHKNQENWRLVRGSEIVIFARKGEDNHFFIMQRDDKEPIEILAFQARLTYQQLLDKGFKLEV
;
A
#
# COMPACT_ATOMS: atom_id res chain seq x y z
N MET A 1 9.70 33.03 4.23
CA MET A 1 8.78 32.29 3.36
C MET A 1 8.14 31.17 4.19
N PRO A 2 6.80 31.12 4.34
CA PRO A 2 6.18 30.03 5.08
C PRO A 2 6.45 28.72 4.32
N ARG A 3 6.98 27.72 5.03
CA ARG A 3 7.14 26.37 4.50
C ARG A 3 5.75 25.88 4.14
N VAL A 4 5.43 25.86 2.85
CA VAL A 4 4.21 25.23 2.33
C VAL A 4 4.19 23.83 2.94
N LYS A 5 3.30 23.62 3.90
CA LYS A 5 2.92 22.28 4.33
C LYS A 5 2.48 21.64 3.03
N ARG A 6 3.33 20.78 2.47
CA ARG A 6 2.96 19.97 1.31
C ARG A 6 1.63 19.38 1.71
N GLU A 7 0.54 19.83 1.06
CA GLU A 7 -0.70 19.07 1.04
C GLU A 7 -0.23 17.65 0.75
N LYS A 8 -0.24 16.80 1.78
CA LYS A 8 0.03 15.40 1.61
C LYS A 8 -1.13 14.95 0.76
N TYR A 9 -0.96 15.05 -0.56
CA TYR A 9 -1.68 14.22 -1.51
C TYR A 9 -1.74 12.84 -0.86
N PRO A 10 -2.92 12.20 -0.77
CA PRO A 10 -3.02 10.89 -0.17
C PRO A 10 -1.91 10.06 -0.81
N GLU A 11 -0.92 9.65 -0.02
CA GLU A 11 0.35 9.11 -0.55
C GLU A 11 -0.02 8.07 -1.60
N LYS A 12 0.27 8.36 -2.87
CA LYS A 12 -0.20 7.54 -3.98
C LYS A 12 0.25 6.12 -3.68
N ALA A 13 -0.71 5.22 -3.52
CA ALA A 13 -0.38 3.85 -3.19
C ALA A 13 0.58 3.33 -4.28
N PRO A 14 1.59 2.54 -3.92
CA PRO A 14 2.63 2.17 -4.87
C PRO A 14 2.08 1.40 -6.10
N TRP A 15 0.89 0.81 -5.97
CA TRP A 15 0.12 0.17 -7.04
C TRP A 15 -0.83 1.09 -7.83
N ASP A 16 -1.01 2.34 -7.42
CA ASP A 16 -1.73 3.40 -8.17
C ASP A 16 -0.82 4.08 -9.20
N LEU A 17 0.50 3.90 -9.04
CA LEU A 17 1.49 4.31 -10.01
C LEU A 17 1.32 3.38 -11.23
N GLY A 18 0.77 3.92 -12.32
CA GLY A 18 0.34 3.16 -13.50
C GLY A 18 1.45 2.37 -14.21
N PRO A 19 1.19 1.84 -15.42
CA PRO A 19 2.08 0.88 -16.12
C PRO A 19 3.50 1.38 -16.45
N LEU A 20 3.81 2.64 -16.17
CA LEU A 20 5.12 3.29 -16.33
C LEU A 20 5.96 3.30 -15.04
N SER A 21 5.50 2.65 -13.98
CA SER A 21 6.15 2.71 -12.68
C SER A 21 7.14 1.57 -12.54
N GLU A 22 8.29 1.84 -11.92
CA GLU A 22 9.35 0.86 -11.67
C GLU A 22 8.86 -0.37 -10.88
N HIS A 23 7.70 -0.23 -10.22
CA HIS A 23 7.00 -1.26 -9.47
C HIS A 23 6.06 -2.13 -10.33
N LYS A 24 6.12 -2.08 -11.66
CA LYS A 24 5.27 -2.89 -12.56
C LYS A 24 5.40 -4.40 -12.31
N ASN A 25 6.59 -4.85 -11.91
CA ASN A 25 6.88 -6.25 -11.54
C ASN A 25 6.80 -6.50 -10.03
N GLN A 26 6.43 -5.50 -9.24
CA GLN A 26 6.31 -5.66 -7.80
C GLN A 26 4.90 -6.15 -7.50
N GLU A 27 4.80 -7.45 -7.26
CA GLU A 27 3.53 -8.12 -6.98
C GLU A 27 3.12 -7.97 -5.52
N ASN A 28 4.05 -7.57 -4.63
CA ASN A 28 3.86 -7.45 -3.20
C ASN A 28 4.53 -6.19 -2.61
N TRP A 29 3.80 -5.51 -1.72
CA TRP A 29 4.19 -4.31 -1.01
C TRP A 29 4.11 -4.58 0.49
N ARG A 30 5.26 -4.57 1.14
CA ARG A 30 5.35 -4.85 2.57
C ARG A 30 5.46 -3.53 3.33
N LEU A 31 4.54 -3.32 4.27
CA LEU A 31 4.55 -2.22 5.21
C LEU A 31 4.98 -2.75 6.56
N VAL A 32 5.92 -2.06 7.20
CA VAL A 32 6.47 -2.46 8.49
C VAL A 32 6.35 -1.33 9.50
N ARG A 33 6.04 -1.68 10.74
CA ARG A 33 6.01 -0.76 11.88
C ARG A 33 6.47 -1.47 13.13
N GLY A 34 7.76 -1.35 13.45
CA GLY A 34 8.35 -2.11 14.55
C GLY A 34 8.22 -3.61 14.26
N SER A 35 7.38 -4.31 15.03
CA SER A 35 7.09 -5.74 14.84
C SER A 35 5.87 -6.03 13.97
N GLU A 36 5.04 -5.03 13.66
CA GLU A 36 3.84 -5.25 12.83
C GLU A 36 4.21 -5.23 11.34
N ILE A 37 3.81 -6.27 10.62
CA ILE A 37 4.02 -6.39 9.16
C ILE A 37 2.66 -6.48 8.46
N VAL A 38 2.50 -5.70 7.40
CA VAL A 38 1.32 -5.75 6.54
C VAL A 38 1.76 -5.84 5.10
N ILE A 39 1.34 -6.89 4.41
CA ILE A 39 1.67 -7.14 3.02
C ILE A 39 0.42 -6.90 2.18
N PHE A 40 0.55 -6.12 1.13
CA PHE A 40 -0.45 -6.03 0.06
C PHE A 40 0.13 -6.72 -1.16
N ALA A 41 -0.64 -7.54 -1.85
CA ALA A 41 -0.23 -8.15 -3.10
C ALA A 41 -1.31 -7.96 -4.16
N ARG A 42 -0.93 -7.85 -5.43
CA ARG A 42 -1.88 -7.85 -6.53
C ARG A 42 -2.35 -9.27 -6.80
N LYS A 43 -3.67 -9.46 -6.98
CA LYS A 43 -4.23 -10.75 -7.39
C LYS A 43 -4.17 -10.88 -8.93
N GLY A 44 -2.99 -11.19 -9.46
CA GLY A 44 -2.79 -11.49 -10.88
C GLY A 44 -3.23 -10.36 -11.84
N GLU A 45 -3.92 -10.72 -12.92
CA GLU A 45 -4.39 -9.80 -13.97
C GLU A 45 -5.49 -8.82 -13.50
N ASP A 46 -6.14 -9.11 -12.38
CA ASP A 46 -7.29 -8.34 -11.92
C ASP A 46 -6.85 -7.14 -11.06
N ASN A 47 -6.76 -5.97 -11.69
CA ASN A 47 -6.38 -4.73 -11.00
C ASN A 47 -7.44 -4.23 -9.99
N HIS A 48 -8.60 -4.87 -9.88
CA HIS A 48 -9.63 -4.48 -8.91
C HIS A 48 -9.44 -5.11 -7.54
N PHE A 49 -8.74 -6.24 -7.44
CA PHE A 49 -8.59 -6.98 -6.19
C PHE A 49 -7.14 -7.06 -5.73
N PHE A 50 -6.96 -6.85 -4.43
CA PHE A 50 -5.68 -6.93 -3.75
C PHE A 50 -5.79 -7.96 -2.63
N ILE A 51 -4.73 -8.71 -2.44
CA ILE A 51 -4.58 -9.61 -1.31
C ILE A 51 -3.89 -8.82 -0.21
N MET A 52 -4.51 -8.72 0.96
CA MET A 52 -3.93 -8.12 2.15
C MET A 52 -3.64 -9.20 3.17
N GLN A 53 -2.40 -9.30 3.60
CA GLN A 53 -1.96 -10.17 4.69
C GLN A 53 -1.43 -9.29 5.82
N ARG A 54 -1.87 -9.53 7.06
CA ARG A 54 -1.36 -8.84 8.24
C ARG A 54 -0.69 -9.86 9.13
N ASP A 55 0.61 -9.69 9.32
CA ASP A 55 1.39 -10.52 10.21
C ASP A 55 1.19 -12.01 9.84
N ASP A 56 0.65 -12.82 10.76
CA ASP A 56 0.34 -14.24 10.58
C ASP A 56 -1.13 -14.57 10.26
N LYS A 57 -1.95 -13.57 9.94
CA LYS A 57 -3.36 -13.80 9.57
C LYS A 57 -3.50 -14.30 8.13
N GLU A 58 -4.56 -15.07 7.89
CA GLU A 58 -4.91 -15.52 6.55
C GLU A 58 -5.01 -14.32 5.58
N PRO A 59 -4.45 -14.47 4.36
CA PRO A 59 -4.56 -13.43 3.34
C PRO A 59 -6.03 -13.19 2.99
N ILE A 60 -6.48 -11.94 3.15
CA ILE A 60 -7.84 -11.53 2.80
C ILE A 60 -7.84 -10.79 1.48
N GLU A 61 -8.86 -11.01 0.67
CA GLU A 61 -9.06 -10.26 -0.56
C GLU A 61 -9.82 -8.97 -0.25
N ILE A 62 -9.27 -7.85 -0.70
CA ILE A 62 -9.85 -6.52 -0.54
C ILE A 62 -9.85 -5.79 -1.88
N LEU A 63 -10.84 -4.92 -2.07
CA LEU A 63 -10.91 -4.09 -3.29
C LEU A 63 -9.76 -3.09 -3.34
N ALA A 64 -9.37 -2.66 -4.53
CA ALA A 64 -8.34 -1.64 -4.76
C ALA A 64 -8.61 -0.35 -3.96
N PHE A 65 -9.88 0.06 -3.85
CA PHE A 65 -10.27 1.19 -3.02
C PHE A 65 -10.02 0.94 -1.53
N GLN A 66 -10.38 -0.24 -1.01
CA GLN A 66 -10.13 -0.61 0.39
C GLN A 66 -8.64 -0.74 0.69
N ALA A 67 -7.85 -1.27 -0.25
CA ALA A 67 -6.40 -1.34 -0.15
C ALA A 67 -5.79 0.04 -0.01
N ARG A 68 -6.20 1.01 -0.85
CA ARG A 68 -5.75 2.41 -0.75
C ARG A 68 -6.10 3.03 0.60
N LEU A 69 -7.34 2.83 1.05
CA LEU A 69 -7.82 3.39 2.31
C LEU A 69 -7.05 2.81 3.50
N THR A 70 -6.80 1.51 3.48
CA THR A 70 -6.02 0.82 4.50
C THR A 70 -4.55 1.23 4.48
N TYR A 71 -3.95 1.34 3.29
CA TYR A 71 -2.59 1.83 3.10
C TYR A 71 -2.40 3.23 3.71
N GLN A 72 -3.33 4.15 3.44
CA GLN A 72 -3.33 5.49 4.05
C GLN A 72 -3.41 5.42 5.58
N GLN A 73 -4.31 4.60 6.13
CA GLN A 73 -4.41 4.42 7.59
C GLN A 73 -3.14 3.84 8.20
N LEU A 74 -2.43 2.96 7.50
CA LEU A 74 -1.16 2.39 7.96
C LEU A 74 -0.07 3.45 7.95
N LEU A 75 0.04 4.23 6.87
CA LEU A 75 0.99 5.35 6.82
C LEU A 75 0.76 6.38 7.92
N ASP A 76 -0.52 6.73 8.18
CA ASP A 76 -0.89 7.65 9.27
C ASP A 76 -0.53 7.10 10.65
N LYS A 77 -0.67 5.78 10.85
CA LYS A 77 -0.20 5.08 12.06
C LYS A 77 1.34 5.05 12.18
N GLY A 78 2.07 5.38 11.11
CA GLY A 78 3.53 5.37 11.07
C GLY A 78 4.14 4.08 10.53
N PHE A 79 3.37 3.26 9.81
CA PHE A 79 3.93 2.19 9.00
C PHE A 79 4.75 2.79 7.86
N LYS A 80 5.83 2.13 7.51
CA LYS A 80 6.69 2.50 6.39
C LYS A 80 6.66 1.40 5.36
N LEU A 81 6.59 1.79 4.09
CA LEU A 81 6.74 0.86 2.99
C LEU A 81 8.21 0.40 2.92
N GLU A 82 8.42 -0.89 3.11
CA GLU A 82 9.68 -1.61 2.93
C GLU A 82 9.56 -2.32 1.58
N VAL A 83 9.98 -1.61 0.51
CA VAL A 83 10.04 -2.15 -0.87
C VAL A 83 11.34 -2.91 -1.11
#